data_AF-A0A3S0KG74-F1
#
_entry.id   AF-A0A3S0KG74-F1
#
_cell.length_a   1.000
_cell.length_b   1.000
_cell.length_c   1.000
_cell.angle_alpha   90.00
_cell.angle_beta   90.00
_cell.angle_gamma   90.00
#
_symmetry.space_group_name_H-M   'P 1'
#
loop_
_entity.id
_entity.type
_entity.pdbx_description
1 polymer ?
#
loop_
_entity_poly.entity_id
_entity_poly.type
_entity_poly.pdbx_seq_one_letter_code
_entity_poly.pdbx_strand_id
1 'polypeptide(L)'
;MMSGREFIMLNDYEITRVEKTVYPILSLLKLIACSLAVFCAILLLPKFINEVYETRNNLVDDSLKIRVIANSNTAADQQLKSEMVASLTPYFKQIQENEISNAGNEEIYEQLAAFVEKNYAQADVKINIGENLIPPKIAANTFYPQYFYNSIVLTIGDGRGDNWWCSIFPNVCERPSEKEDTKKSEEAEEKEVKFLVWEWIKKLFN
;
A
#
# COMPACT_ATOMS: atom_id res chain seq x y z
N MET A 1 -11.19 -20.09 95.61
CA MET A 1 -11.11 -21.29 94.77
C MET A 1 -11.94 -21.02 93.51
N MET A 2 -11.25 -20.97 92.37
CA MET A 2 -11.70 -21.05 90.97
C MET A 2 -12.82 -20.12 90.47
N SER A 3 -12.35 -19.07 89.77
CA SER A 3 -13.06 -18.25 88.79
C SER A 3 -13.71 -19.11 87.68
N GLY A 4 -15.03 -19.10 87.59
CA GLY A 4 -15.77 -19.66 86.44
C GLY A 4 -15.79 -18.65 85.29
N ARG A 5 -15.07 -18.95 84.22
CA ARG A 5 -15.01 -18.14 82.99
C ARG A 5 -16.21 -18.53 82.12
N GLU A 6 -17.15 -17.61 81.88
CA GLU A 6 -18.26 -17.86 80.93
C GLU A 6 -17.69 -18.02 79.51
N PHE A 7 -17.74 -19.25 78.99
CA PHE A 7 -17.55 -19.53 77.58
C PHE A 7 -18.89 -19.34 76.88
N ILE A 8 -19.11 -18.16 76.29
CA ILE A 8 -20.18 -17.98 75.30
C ILE A 8 -19.57 -18.32 73.94
N MET A 9 -20.02 -19.45 73.39
CA MET A 9 -19.57 -19.98 72.11
C MET A 9 -19.87 -18.98 71.00
N LEU A 10 -18.88 -18.74 70.13
CA LEU A 10 -19.12 -18.08 68.86
C LEU A 10 -20.16 -18.91 68.09
N ASN A 11 -21.20 -18.25 67.59
CA ASN A 11 -22.23 -18.92 66.82
C ASN A 11 -21.57 -19.46 65.54
N ASP A 12 -21.51 -20.78 65.38
CA ASP A 12 -21.06 -21.39 64.14
C ASP A 12 -22.04 -20.96 63.06
N TYR A 13 -21.56 -20.17 62.09
CA TYR A 13 -22.37 -19.80 60.95
C TYR A 13 -22.54 -21.02 60.05
N GLU A 14 -23.75 -21.23 59.52
CA GLU A 14 -23.97 -22.26 58.51
C GLU A 14 -23.19 -21.90 57.24
N ILE A 15 -22.16 -22.71 56.91
CA ILE A 15 -21.49 -22.63 55.62
C ILE A 15 -22.43 -23.16 54.55
N THR A 16 -23.29 -22.31 53.99
CA THR A 16 -24.03 -22.63 52.78
C THR A 16 -23.07 -22.65 51.60
N ARG A 17 -22.57 -23.84 51.24
CA ARG A 17 -21.89 -24.04 49.96
C ARG A 17 -22.93 -23.98 48.86
N VAL A 18 -23.05 -22.83 48.21
CA VAL A 18 -23.79 -22.74 46.96
C VAL A 18 -23.08 -23.65 45.96
N GLU A 19 -23.72 -24.73 45.53
CA GLU A 19 -23.20 -25.61 44.48
C GLU A 19 -23.01 -24.80 43.20
N LYS A 20 -21.76 -24.44 42.93
CA LYS A 20 -21.35 -23.64 41.77
C LYS A 20 -21.31 -24.48 40.48
N THR A 21 -22.29 -25.35 40.24
CA THR A 21 -22.38 -26.24 39.06
C THR A 21 -22.47 -25.48 37.73
N VAL A 22 -22.91 -24.21 37.77
CA VAL A 22 -23.04 -23.34 36.58
C VAL A 22 -21.68 -22.82 36.07
N TYR A 23 -20.70 -22.65 36.95
CA TYR A 23 -19.37 -22.11 36.59
C TYR A 23 -18.53 -23.05 35.70
N PRO A 24 -18.43 -24.37 35.94
CA PRO A 24 -17.69 -25.28 35.05
C PRO A 24 -18.36 -25.42 33.68
N ILE A 25 -19.69 -25.40 33.60
CA ILE A 25 -20.43 -25.46 32.33
C ILE A 25 -20.17 -24.19 31.50
N LEU A 26 -20.21 -23.02 32.13
CA LEU A 26 -19.90 -21.76 31.45
C LEU A 26 -18.44 -21.72 30.96
N SER A 27 -17.49 -22.23 31.76
CA SER A 27 -16.09 -22.34 31.36
C SER A 27 -15.88 -23.30 30.19
N LEU A 28 -16.60 -24.42 30.15
CA LEU A 28 -16.57 -25.37 29.04
C LEU A 28 -17.14 -24.76 27.75
N LEU A 29 -18.27 -24.06 27.84
CA LEU A 29 -18.87 -23.37 26.69
C LEU A 29 -17.94 -22.29 26.12
N LYS A 30 -17.25 -21.54 26.98
CA LYS A 30 -16.23 -20.56 26.55
C LYS A 30 -15.07 -21.24 25.83
N LEU A 31 -14.58 -22.37 26.36
CA LEU A 31 -13.49 -23.12 25.73
C LEU A 31 -13.90 -23.65 24.35
N ILE A 32 -15.12 -24.19 24.23
CA ILE A 32 -15.67 -24.65 22.95
C ILE A 32 -15.80 -23.48 21.96
N ALA A 33 -16.33 -22.33 22.40
CA ALA A 33 -16.46 -21.15 21.55
C ALA A 33 -15.10 -20.61 21.08
N CYS A 34 -14.09 -20.55 21.96
CA CYS A 34 -12.73 -20.18 21.59
C CYS A 34 -12.10 -21.19 20.61
N SER A 35 -12.28 -22.49 20.84
CA SER A 35 -11.79 -23.54 19.95
C SER A 35 -12.40 -23.44 18.55
N LEU A 36 -13.71 -23.20 18.47
CA LEU A 36 -14.42 -22.98 17.20
C LEU A 36 -13.91 -21.72 16.49
N ALA A 37 -13.69 -20.62 17.21
CA ALA A 37 -13.15 -19.39 16.63
C ALA A 37 -11.75 -19.59 16.04
N VAL A 38 -10.87 -20.30 16.76
CA VAL A 38 -9.53 -20.65 16.28
C VAL A 38 -9.61 -21.56 15.06
N PHE A 39 -10.48 -22.58 15.10
CA PHE A 39 -10.69 -23.48 13.97
C PHE A 39 -11.20 -22.74 12.72
N CYS A 40 -12.18 -21.84 12.89
CA CYS A 40 -12.65 -20.97 11.81
C CYS A 40 -11.53 -20.09 11.26
N ALA A 41 -10.68 -19.50 12.12
CA ALA A 41 -9.54 -18.71 11.66
C ALA A 41 -8.55 -19.56 10.84
N ILE A 42 -8.23 -20.77 11.28
CA ILE A 42 -7.33 -21.70 10.55
C ILE A 42 -7.90 -22.03 9.16
N LEU A 43 -9.21 -22.20 9.02
CA LEU A 43 -9.84 -22.50 7.72
C LEU A 43 -9.92 -21.27 6.79
N LEU A 44 -10.09 -20.07 7.34
CA LEU A 44 -10.30 -18.85 6.57
C LEU A 44 -9.00 -18.11 6.23
N LEU A 45 -7.97 -18.19 7.08
CA LEU A 45 -6.69 -17.51 6.89
C LEU A 45 -6.00 -17.86 5.56
N PRO A 46 -5.87 -19.12 5.14
CA PRO A 46 -5.20 -19.45 3.88
C PRO A 46 -5.90 -18.88 2.66
N LYS A 47 -7.25 -18.87 2.66
CA LYS A 47 -8.03 -18.30 1.55
C LYS A 47 -7.84 -16.79 1.46
N PHE A 48 -7.93 -16.10 2.59
CA PHE A 48 -7.71 -14.65 2.64
C PHE A 48 -6.28 -14.29 2.21
N ILE A 49 -5.29 -15.03 2.68
CA ILE A 49 -3.89 -14.84 2.31
C ILE A 49 -3.71 -15.04 0.80
N ASN A 50 -4.26 -16.10 0.22
CA ASN A 50 -4.17 -16.35 -1.22
C ASN A 50 -4.86 -15.26 -2.04
N GLU A 51 -6.04 -14.78 -1.64
CA GLU A 51 -6.74 -13.71 -2.33
C GLU A 51 -5.95 -12.39 -2.33
N VAL A 52 -5.27 -12.09 -1.20
CA VAL A 52 -4.33 -10.96 -1.12
C VAL A 52 -3.13 -11.18 -2.04
N TYR A 53 -2.55 -12.38 -2.10
CA TYR A 53 -1.43 -12.68 -3.00
C TYR A 53 -1.82 -12.59 -4.48
N GLU A 54 -2.96 -13.14 -4.87
CA GLU A 54 -3.48 -13.06 -6.24
C GLU A 54 -3.74 -11.60 -6.63
N THR A 55 -4.37 -10.82 -5.74
CA THR A 55 -4.56 -9.38 -5.96
C THR A 55 -3.21 -8.66 -6.12
N ARG A 56 -2.21 -9.00 -5.30
CA ARG A 56 -0.86 -8.43 -5.45
C ARG A 56 -0.22 -8.81 -6.78
N ASN A 57 -0.27 -10.07 -7.20
CA ASN A 57 0.31 -10.53 -8.46
C ASN A 57 -0.39 -9.86 -9.66
N ASN A 58 -1.71 -9.69 -9.61
CA ASN A 58 -2.45 -9.00 -10.65
C ASN A 58 -2.17 -7.48 -10.70
N LEU A 59 -1.72 -6.88 -9.59
CA LEU A 59 -1.37 -5.45 -9.51
C LEU A 59 0.09 -5.15 -9.83
N VAL A 60 0.98 -6.13 -9.64
CA VAL A 60 2.37 -6.07 -10.11
C VAL A 60 2.35 -6.39 -11.60
N ASP A 61 2.01 -5.38 -12.39
CA ASP A 61 2.17 -5.41 -13.84
C ASP A 61 3.67 -5.42 -14.18
N ASP A 62 4.12 -6.43 -14.94
CA ASP A 62 5.49 -6.63 -15.42
C ASP A 62 6.01 -5.52 -16.35
N SER A 63 5.15 -4.55 -16.69
CA SER A 63 5.56 -3.31 -17.35
C SER A 63 6.80 -2.65 -16.74
N LEU A 64 7.71 -2.25 -17.61
CA LEU A 64 8.88 -1.47 -17.24
C LEU A 64 8.46 -0.12 -16.60
N LYS A 65 8.99 0.19 -15.42
CA LYS A 65 8.74 1.47 -14.74
C LYS A 65 9.92 2.42 -14.93
N ILE A 66 9.66 3.72 -15.03
CA ILE A 66 10.70 4.74 -15.09
C ILE A 66 10.56 5.67 -13.91
N ARG A 67 11.69 5.95 -13.24
CA ARG A 67 11.78 6.87 -12.12
C ARG A 67 12.98 7.80 -12.31
N VAL A 68 12.75 9.11 -12.14
CA VAL A 68 13.83 10.11 -12.07
C VAL A 68 13.75 10.84 -10.74
N ILE A 69 14.83 10.84 -9.96
CA ILE A 69 14.91 11.42 -8.62
C ILE A 69 15.80 12.66 -8.67
N ALA A 70 15.28 13.80 -8.25
CA ALA A 70 16.08 15.03 -8.16
C ALA A 70 17.07 14.98 -6.98
N ASN A 71 18.13 15.76 -7.07
CA ASN A 71 19.09 15.92 -5.97
C ASN A 71 18.45 16.51 -4.71
N SER A 72 17.62 17.55 -4.86
CA SER A 72 16.84 18.18 -3.79
C SER A 72 15.53 18.81 -4.31
N ASN A 73 14.78 19.48 -3.43
CA ASN A 73 13.54 20.20 -3.77
C ASN A 73 13.75 21.69 -4.09
N THR A 74 14.99 22.13 -4.30
CA THR A 74 15.23 23.49 -4.81
C THR A 74 14.69 23.63 -6.23
N ALA A 75 14.32 24.86 -6.61
CA ALA A 75 13.79 25.14 -7.95
C ALA A 75 14.78 24.72 -9.06
N ALA A 76 16.08 24.95 -8.85
CA ALA A 76 17.13 24.56 -9.78
C ALA A 76 17.19 23.02 -9.98
N ASP A 77 17.18 22.25 -8.89
CA ASP A 77 17.25 20.77 -8.98
C ASP A 77 15.98 20.18 -9.60
N GLN A 78 14.81 20.76 -9.31
CA GLN A 78 13.54 20.34 -9.91
C GLN A 78 13.45 20.69 -11.40
N GLN A 79 14.02 21.84 -11.79
CA GLN A 79 14.15 22.24 -13.19
C GLN A 79 15.10 21.31 -13.94
N LEU A 80 16.29 21.03 -13.40
CA LEU A 80 17.25 20.10 -13.99
C LEU A 80 16.64 18.71 -14.21
N LYS A 81 15.90 18.18 -13.21
CA LYS A 81 15.14 16.93 -13.37
C LYS A 81 14.16 17.01 -14.55
N SER A 82 13.41 18.11 -14.65
CA SER A 82 12.41 18.29 -15.70
C SER A 82 13.02 18.37 -17.10
N GLU A 83 14.15 19.06 -17.23
CA GLU A 83 14.95 19.16 -18.46
C GLU A 83 15.55 17.81 -18.86
N MET A 84 16.06 17.04 -17.89
CA MET A 84 16.55 15.69 -18.10
C MET A 84 15.45 14.76 -18.56
N VAL A 85 14.29 14.76 -17.90
CA VAL A 85 13.12 13.97 -18.30
C VAL A 85 12.70 14.30 -19.73
N ALA A 86 12.62 15.59 -20.08
CA ALA A 86 12.26 16.01 -21.43
C ALA A 86 13.30 15.51 -22.47
N SER A 87 14.59 15.63 -22.15
CA SER A 87 15.69 15.19 -23.02
C SER A 87 15.75 13.67 -23.20
N LEU A 88 15.36 12.91 -22.17
CA LEU A 88 15.36 11.45 -22.18
C LEU A 88 14.06 10.83 -22.70
N THR A 89 13.00 11.63 -22.84
CA THR A 89 11.69 11.18 -23.33
C THR A 89 11.76 10.39 -24.65
N PRO A 90 12.57 10.76 -25.65
CA PRO A 90 12.70 9.96 -26.88
C PRO A 90 13.21 8.54 -26.63
N TYR A 91 14.23 8.39 -25.77
CA TYR A 91 14.77 7.07 -25.39
C TYR A 91 13.71 6.24 -24.66
N PHE A 92 12.98 6.85 -23.72
CA PHE A 92 11.89 6.17 -23.00
C PHE A 92 10.77 5.69 -23.94
N LYS A 93 10.44 6.46 -24.98
CA LYS A 93 9.46 6.05 -26.00
C LYS A 93 9.98 4.88 -26.85
N GLN A 94 11.25 4.93 -27.27
CA GLN A 94 11.82 3.82 -28.03
C GLN A 94 11.89 2.54 -27.20
N ILE A 95 12.25 2.64 -25.92
CA ILE A 95 12.22 1.51 -24.98
C ILE A 95 10.80 0.94 -24.90
N GLN A 96 9.79 1.79 -24.77
CA GLN A 96 8.38 1.40 -24.77
C GLN A 96 7.98 0.67 -26.06
N GLU A 97 8.39 1.17 -27.23
CA GLU A 97 8.12 0.55 -28.53
C GLU A 97 8.79 -0.82 -28.66
N ASN A 98 10.01 -0.95 -28.15
CA ASN A 98 10.74 -2.22 -28.11
C ASN A 98 10.04 -3.25 -27.21
N GLU A 99 9.58 -2.85 -26.02
CA GLU A 99 8.80 -3.73 -25.13
C GLU A 99 7.50 -4.21 -25.79
N ILE A 100 6.79 -3.34 -26.51
CA ILE A 100 5.57 -3.71 -27.26
C ILE A 100 5.87 -4.71 -28.38
N SER A 101 7.02 -4.55 -29.05
CA SER A 101 7.43 -5.39 -30.18
C SER A 101 8.24 -6.63 -29.78
N ASN A 102 8.47 -6.85 -28.47
CA ASN A 102 9.39 -7.86 -27.93
C ASN A 102 10.82 -7.75 -28.51
N ALA A 103 11.27 -6.54 -28.81
CA ALA A 103 12.65 -6.25 -29.18
C ALA A 103 13.51 -6.03 -27.92
N GLY A 104 14.80 -6.39 -28.01
CA GLY A 104 15.76 -6.13 -26.94
C GLY A 104 16.00 -4.63 -26.74
N ASN A 105 16.39 -4.26 -25.52
CA ASN A 105 16.60 -2.87 -25.10
C ASN A 105 18.07 -2.55 -24.77
N GLU A 106 18.99 -3.49 -24.97
CA GLU A 106 20.39 -3.36 -24.59
C GLU A 106 21.06 -2.16 -25.25
N GLU A 107 20.91 -2.01 -26.57
CA GLU A 107 21.51 -0.90 -27.32
C GLU A 107 20.96 0.46 -26.87
N ILE A 108 19.64 0.57 -26.66
CA ILE A 108 19.03 1.84 -26.26
C ILE A 108 19.39 2.22 -24.82
N TYR A 109 19.61 1.23 -23.94
CA TYR A 109 20.14 1.45 -22.59
C TYR A 109 21.56 2.01 -22.63
N GLU A 110 22.44 1.48 -23.49
CA GLU A 110 23.79 2.02 -23.69
C GLU A 110 23.76 3.45 -24.25
N GLN A 111 22.92 3.71 -25.24
CA GLN A 111 22.76 5.05 -25.82
C GLN A 111 22.22 6.06 -24.80
N LEU A 112 21.26 5.64 -23.96
CA LEU A 112 20.74 6.46 -22.87
C LEU A 112 21.84 6.78 -21.85
N ALA A 113 22.60 5.77 -21.42
CA ALA A 113 23.69 5.96 -20.46
C ALA A 113 24.77 6.90 -21.00
N ALA A 114 25.19 6.71 -22.26
CA ALA A 114 26.15 7.58 -22.93
C ALA A 114 25.62 9.02 -23.09
N PHE A 115 24.33 9.19 -23.38
CA PHE A 115 23.70 10.50 -23.45
C PHE A 115 23.71 11.21 -22.09
N VAL A 116 23.38 10.49 -21.01
CA VAL A 116 23.40 11.03 -19.66
C VAL A 116 24.82 11.43 -19.26
N GLU A 117 25.80 10.56 -19.47
CA GLU A 117 27.20 10.84 -19.17
C GLU A 117 27.70 12.08 -19.92
N LYS A 118 27.38 12.21 -21.21
CA LYS A 118 27.82 13.33 -22.04
C LYS A 118 27.17 14.66 -21.64
N ASN A 119 25.86 14.68 -21.39
CA ASN A 119 25.10 15.93 -21.24
C ASN A 119 24.90 16.34 -19.77
N TYR A 120 25.02 15.41 -18.83
CA TYR A 120 24.77 15.62 -17.41
C TYR A 120 25.93 15.18 -16.51
N ALA A 121 27.16 15.12 -17.05
CA ALA A 121 28.39 14.75 -16.31
C ALA A 121 28.54 15.47 -14.95
N GLN A 122 28.16 16.74 -14.89
CA GLN A 122 28.31 17.58 -13.70
C GLN A 122 27.21 17.34 -12.64
N ALA A 123 26.15 16.62 -12.98
CA ALA A 123 24.98 16.42 -12.12
C ALA A 123 25.05 15.12 -11.28
N ASP A 124 26.14 14.36 -11.35
CA ASP A 124 26.33 13.06 -10.67
C ASP A 124 25.10 12.15 -10.81
N VAL A 125 24.81 11.72 -12.04
CA VAL A 125 23.60 10.92 -12.33
C VAL A 125 23.93 9.43 -12.26
N LYS A 126 23.26 8.72 -11.35
CA LYS A 126 23.34 7.26 -11.23
C LYS A 126 22.15 6.63 -11.94
N ILE A 127 22.43 5.67 -12.82
CA ILE A 127 21.42 4.94 -13.59
C ILE A 127 21.41 3.50 -13.11
N ASN A 128 20.24 3.00 -12.72
CA ASN A 128 20.02 1.60 -12.36
C ASN A 128 18.90 1.03 -13.23
N ILE A 129 19.22 -0.03 -13.99
CA ILE A 129 18.31 -0.71 -14.92
C ILE A 129 18.13 -2.15 -14.45
N GLY A 130 16.89 -2.60 -14.33
CA GLY A 130 16.52 -3.93 -13.86
C GLY A 130 15.63 -3.87 -12.63
N GLU A 131 15.80 -4.81 -11.71
CA GLU A 131 14.97 -4.90 -10.51
C GLU A 131 15.33 -3.82 -9.47
N ASN A 132 14.42 -2.87 -9.25
CA ASN A 132 14.59 -1.85 -8.20
C ASN A 132 13.43 -1.87 -7.22
N LEU A 133 13.75 -1.63 -5.94
CA LEU A 133 12.74 -1.49 -4.89
C LEU A 133 12.01 -0.16 -5.05
N ILE A 134 10.73 -0.21 -5.40
CA ILE A 134 9.87 0.96 -5.54
C ILE A 134 9.00 1.10 -4.27
N PRO A 135 8.94 2.29 -3.63
CA PRO A 135 8.09 2.52 -2.47
C PRO A 135 6.61 2.38 -2.82
N PRO A 136 5.74 2.14 -1.83
CA PRO A 136 4.31 1.98 -2.09
C PRO A 136 3.73 3.27 -2.66
N LYS A 137 2.84 3.14 -3.65
CA LYS A 137 2.24 4.25 -4.38
C LYS A 137 0.74 4.07 -4.57
N ILE A 138 0.01 5.17 -4.54
CA ILE A 138 -1.40 5.22 -4.94
C ILE A 138 -1.45 6.00 -6.26
N ALA A 139 -2.02 5.39 -7.29
CA ALA A 139 -2.16 5.99 -8.62
C ALA A 139 -3.50 5.53 -9.23
N ALA A 140 -4.29 6.47 -9.77
CA ALA A 140 -5.59 6.20 -10.39
C ALA A 140 -6.49 5.24 -9.58
N ASN A 141 -6.64 5.51 -8.28
CA ASN A 141 -7.42 4.70 -7.32
C ASN A 141 -6.91 3.28 -7.06
N THR A 142 -5.71 2.95 -7.56
CA THR A 142 -5.06 1.66 -7.36
C THR A 142 -3.88 1.81 -6.39
N PHE A 143 -3.76 0.85 -5.46
CA PHE A 143 -2.62 0.75 -4.56
C PHE A 143 -1.56 -0.19 -5.12
N TYR A 144 -0.36 0.32 -5.32
CA TYR A 144 0.83 -0.43 -5.70
C TYR A 144 1.68 -0.66 -4.45
N PRO A 145 1.89 -1.93 -4.02
CA PRO A 145 2.67 -2.23 -2.85
C PRO A 145 4.16 -1.92 -3.05
N GLN A 146 4.92 -1.85 -1.95
CA GLN A 146 6.37 -1.86 -2.05
C GLN A 146 6.83 -3.22 -2.63
N TYR A 147 7.58 -3.18 -3.73
CA TYR A 147 8.06 -4.39 -4.38
C TYR A 147 9.27 -4.09 -5.28
N PHE A 148 9.96 -5.14 -5.73
CA PHE A 148 10.98 -5.04 -6.76
C PHE A 148 10.29 -5.04 -8.13
N TYR A 149 10.44 -3.94 -8.87
CA TYR A 149 9.86 -3.81 -10.21
C TYR A 149 10.98 -3.74 -11.23
N ASN A 150 10.77 -4.37 -12.40
CA ASN A 150 11.59 -4.11 -13.56
C ASN A 150 11.49 -2.62 -13.92
N SER A 151 12.61 -1.90 -13.86
CA SER A 151 12.59 -0.45 -13.92
C SER A 151 13.91 0.20 -14.31
N ILE A 152 13.82 1.45 -14.75
CA ILE A 152 14.92 2.37 -15.00
C ILE A 152 14.84 3.47 -13.95
N VAL A 153 15.82 3.55 -13.08
CA VAL A 153 15.93 4.54 -12.01
C VAL A 153 17.13 5.45 -12.28
N LEU A 154 16.86 6.72 -12.55
CA LEU A 154 17.87 7.78 -12.62
C LEU A 154 17.86 8.58 -11.33
N THR A 155 18.98 8.64 -10.63
CA THR A 155 19.15 9.40 -9.39
C THR A 155 20.16 10.51 -9.62
N ILE A 156 19.72 11.77 -9.50
CA ILE A 156 20.57 12.96 -9.64
C ILE A 156 21.17 13.26 -8.26
N GLY A 157 22.50 13.32 -8.17
CA GLY A 157 23.23 13.60 -6.92
C GLY A 157 22.84 12.67 -5.77
N ASP A 158 22.43 13.25 -4.65
CA ASP A 158 22.04 12.51 -3.44
C ASP A 158 20.63 11.91 -3.50
N GLY A 159 19.83 12.25 -4.52
CA GLY A 159 18.47 11.71 -4.66
C GLY A 159 17.50 12.09 -3.53
N ARG A 160 17.68 13.26 -2.90
CA ARG A 160 16.85 13.71 -1.76
C ARG A 160 15.64 14.54 -2.18
N GLY A 161 15.47 14.79 -3.47
CA GLY A 161 14.37 15.58 -4.02
C GLY A 161 13.18 14.74 -4.48
N ASP A 162 12.20 15.45 -5.01
CA ASP A 162 10.96 14.88 -5.49
C ASP A 162 11.19 14.00 -6.71
N ASN A 163 10.42 12.94 -6.77
CA ASN A 163 10.49 11.94 -7.82
C ASN A 163 9.57 12.30 -8.99
N TRP A 164 10.01 11.98 -10.20
CA TRP A 164 9.15 11.87 -11.38
C TRP A 164 8.96 10.38 -11.70
N TRP A 165 7.72 9.99 -11.99
CA TRP A 165 7.31 8.60 -12.24
C TRP A 165 6.65 8.50 -13.61
N CYS A 166 6.96 7.43 -14.35
CA CYS A 166 6.24 7.05 -15.55
C CYS A 166 6.13 5.53 -15.61
N SER A 167 4.93 5.02 -15.91
CA SER A 167 4.75 3.61 -16.30
C SER A 167 4.70 3.54 -17.82
N ILE A 168 5.47 2.63 -18.41
CA ILE A 168 5.53 2.42 -19.87
C ILE A 168 4.22 1.83 -20.44
N PHE A 169 3.28 1.41 -19.61
CA PHE A 169 1.92 1.10 -20.02
C PHE A 169 0.89 1.93 -19.23
N PRO A 170 -0.16 2.44 -19.91
CA PRO A 170 -0.63 3.82 -19.83
C PRO A 170 -1.81 3.93 -18.86
N ASN A 171 -1.84 4.90 -17.94
CA ASN A 171 -2.70 6.09 -18.12
C ASN A 171 -2.40 7.19 -17.06
N VAL A 172 -1.24 7.16 -16.39
CA VAL A 172 -1.01 8.02 -15.21
C VAL A 172 0.21 8.94 -15.33
N CYS A 173 0.86 9.02 -16.50
CA CYS A 173 1.94 9.98 -16.70
C CYS A 173 1.42 11.38 -17.07
N GLU A 174 0.43 11.87 -16.32
CA GLU A 174 0.12 13.30 -16.27
C GLU A 174 0.80 13.88 -15.03
N ARG A 175 1.72 14.80 -15.29
CA ARG A 175 2.29 15.69 -14.28
C ARG A 175 1.13 16.40 -13.55
N PRO A 176 1.24 16.72 -12.25
CA PRO A 176 0.40 17.74 -11.63
C PRO A 176 0.89 19.11 -12.15
N SER A 177 0.72 19.38 -13.44
CA SER A 177 0.62 20.75 -13.91
C SER A 177 -0.81 21.14 -13.68
N GLU A 178 -1.05 22.16 -12.86
CA GLU A 178 -2.27 22.93 -12.82
C GLU A 178 -2.78 23.16 -14.25
N LYS A 179 -3.66 22.27 -14.70
CA LYS A 179 -4.42 22.44 -15.92
C LYS A 179 -5.85 22.47 -15.46
N GLU A 180 -6.25 23.71 -15.22
CA GLU A 180 -7.59 24.24 -15.34
C GLU A 180 -8.61 23.21 -15.84
N ASP A 181 -9.61 23.00 -15.00
CA ASP A 181 -10.92 22.45 -15.28
C ASP A 181 -11.49 22.99 -16.60
N THR A 182 -11.02 22.46 -17.72
CA THR A 182 -11.56 22.82 -19.02
C THR A 182 -12.61 21.78 -19.38
N LYS A 183 -13.77 22.00 -18.76
CA LYS A 183 -15.13 21.62 -19.21
C LYS A 183 -15.16 20.77 -20.49
N LYS A 184 -15.44 19.48 -20.32
CA LYS A 184 -16.39 18.77 -21.19
C LYS A 184 -17.60 18.43 -20.34
N SER A 185 -18.67 19.19 -20.57
CA SER A 185 -20.01 18.94 -20.10
C SER A 185 -20.51 17.62 -20.69
N GLU A 186 -20.55 16.59 -19.86
CA GLU A 186 -21.54 15.52 -19.97
C GLU A 186 -22.41 15.62 -18.71
N GLU A 187 -23.72 15.64 -18.94
CA GLU A 187 -24.76 15.94 -17.96
C GLU A 187 -24.63 15.09 -16.71
N ALA A 188 -24.47 15.76 -15.56
CA ALA A 188 -24.56 15.16 -14.25
C ALA A 188 -26.03 14.88 -13.94
N GLU A 189 -26.48 13.64 -14.19
CA GLU A 189 -27.57 13.08 -13.40
C GLU A 189 -27.02 12.82 -11.99
N GLU A 190 -27.40 13.67 -11.02
CA GLU A 190 -27.23 13.39 -9.59
C GLU A 190 -28.01 12.12 -9.23
N LYS A 191 -27.34 10.97 -9.28
CA LYS A 191 -27.86 9.77 -8.62
C LYS A 191 -27.54 9.89 -7.13
N GLU A 192 -28.59 10.13 -6.33
CA GLU A 192 -28.53 10.01 -4.87
C GLU A 192 -27.89 8.67 -4.49
N VAL A 193 -26.67 8.71 -3.97
CA VAL A 193 -25.99 7.52 -3.45
C VAL A 193 -26.59 7.20 -2.09
N LYS A 194 -27.51 6.23 -2.06
CA LYS A 194 -28.08 5.72 -0.81
C LYS A 194 -27.15 4.67 -0.21
N PHE A 195 -26.54 5.01 0.92
CA PHE A 195 -25.71 4.10 1.69
C PHE A 195 -26.61 3.20 2.56
N LEU A 196 -26.74 1.92 2.17
CA LEU A 196 -27.57 0.92 2.83
C LEU A 196 -27.34 0.82 4.35
N VAL A 197 -26.07 0.90 4.77
CA VAL A 197 -25.68 0.81 6.19
C VAL A 197 -26.08 2.07 6.96
N TRP A 198 -25.94 3.25 6.36
CA TRP A 198 -26.28 4.53 6.97
C TRP A 198 -27.80 4.67 7.19
N GLU A 199 -28.59 4.23 6.21
CA GLU A 199 -30.05 4.23 6.32
C GLU A 199 -30.56 3.19 7.32
N TRP A 200 -29.87 2.04 7.46
CA TRP A 200 -30.18 1.06 8.50
C TRP A 200 -29.90 1.60 9.92
N ILE A 201 -28.79 2.33 10.11
CA ILE A 201 -28.45 2.97 11.38
C ILE A 201 -29.47 4.06 11.73
N LYS A 202 -29.87 4.91 10.77
CA LYS A 202 -30.90 5.94 11.04
C LYS A 202 -32.23 5.35 11.51
N LYS A 203 -32.64 4.19 10.99
CA LYS A 203 -33.86 3.49 11.43
C LYS A 203 -33.80 2.94 12.85
N LEU A 204 -32.61 2.75 13.42
CA LEU A 204 -32.45 2.28 14.80
C LEU A 204 -32.60 3.40 15.84
N PHE A 205 -32.52 4.67 15.41
CA PHE A 205 -32.55 5.85 16.30
C PHE A 205 -33.74 6.78 16.06
N ASN A 206 -34.75 6.34 15.29
CA ASN A 206 -35.96 7.12 14.97
C ASN A 206 -37.22 6.30 15.26
#